data_AF-W0E6P7-F1
#
_entry.id   AF-W0E6P7-F1
#
_cell.length_a   1.000
_cell.length_b   1.000
_cell.length_c   1.000
_cell.angle_alpha   90.00
_cell.angle_beta   90.00
_cell.angle_gamma   90.00
#
_symmetry.space_group_name_H-M   'P 1'
#
loop_
_entity.id
_entity.type
_entity.pdbx_description
1 polymer ?
#
loop_
_entity_poly.entity_id
_entity_poly.type
_entity_poly.pdbx_seq_one_letter_code
_entity_poly.pdbx_strand_id
1 'polypeptide(L)'
;MDEDILKYIDPEEQNKILTRLKTVKGHVAAVERMVEDGKSCEEVLHQLIAIKSAVQKVSVVIAQQYANICLVEAMEKGDDKKEVMSKAVETLMKLNQ
;
A
#
# COMPACT_ATOMS: atom_id res chain seq x y z
N MET A 1 -1.91 15.60 -10.49
CA MET A 1 -2.81 14.88 -9.56
C MET A 1 -1.98 14.78 -8.29
N ASP A 2 -1.85 15.92 -7.64
CA ASP A 2 -0.86 16.20 -6.61
C ASP A 2 -1.63 16.77 -5.43
N GLU A 3 -2.44 15.92 -4.80
CA GLU A 3 -3.10 16.28 -3.55
C GLU A 3 -2.46 15.47 -2.42
N ASP A 4 -2.07 16.21 -1.39
CA ASP A 4 -1.38 15.73 -0.21
C ASP A 4 -2.16 14.57 0.43
N ILE A 5 -1.60 13.36 0.37
CA ILE A 5 -2.13 12.15 1.01
C ILE A 5 -2.50 12.42 2.48
N LEU A 6 -1.86 13.42 3.10
CA LEU A 6 -2.04 13.78 4.50
C LEU A 6 -3.29 14.60 4.79
N LYS A 7 -3.95 15.22 3.79
CA LYS A 7 -5.13 16.06 4.04
C LYS A 7 -6.33 15.27 4.59
N TYR A 8 -6.42 13.99 4.23
CA TYR A 8 -7.60 13.15 4.51
C TYR A 8 -7.28 11.90 5.34
N ILE A 9 -6.03 11.73 5.79
CA ILE A 9 -5.62 10.59 6.62
C ILE A 9 -5.45 11.06 8.05
N ASP A 10 -6.18 10.42 8.97
CA ASP A 10 -6.01 10.64 10.41
C ASP A 10 -4.57 10.31 10.85
N PRO A 11 -3.93 11.12 11.73
CA PRO A 11 -2.56 10.89 12.18
C PRO A 11 -2.29 9.50 12.80
N GLU A 12 -3.28 8.88 13.43
CA GLU A 12 -3.15 7.52 13.95
C GLU A 12 -3.03 6.52 12.80
N GLU A 13 -3.85 6.67 11.75
CA GLU A 13 -3.80 5.80 10.58
C GLU A 13 -2.52 6.00 9.78
N GLN A 14 -2.04 7.25 9.65
CA GLN A 14 -0.73 7.54 9.08
C GLN A 14 0.38 6.79 9.83
N ASN A 15 0.38 6.82 11.16
CA ASN A 15 1.35 6.10 11.98
C ASN A 15 1.26 4.58 11.80
N LYS A 16 0.05 4.02 11.66
CA LYS A 16 -0.14 2.59 11.37
C LYS A 16 0.42 2.21 9.99
N ILE A 17 0.19 3.02 8.95
CA ILE A 17 0.75 2.83 7.61
C ILE A 17 2.29 2.85 7.68
N LEU A 18 2.87 3.89 8.30
CA LEU A 18 4.31 4.02 8.46
C LEU A 18 4.93 2.84 9.22
N THR A 19 4.26 2.35 10.26
CA THR A 19 4.72 1.18 11.03
C THR A 19 4.80 -0.06 10.16
N ARG A 20 3.77 -0.33 9.34
CA ARG A 20 3.77 -1.47 8.43
C ARG A 20 4.81 -1.32 7.31
N LEU A 21 5.00 -0.12 6.77
CA LEU A 21 6.06 0.18 5.80
C LEU A 21 7.46 -0.05 6.39
N LYS A 22 7.70 0.30 7.66
CA LYS A 22 8.96 -0.01 8.36
C LYS A 22 9.19 -1.53 8.44
N THR A 23 8.14 -2.33 8.65
CA THR A 23 8.24 -3.79 8.60
C THR A 23 8.65 -4.28 7.22
N VAL A 24 8.01 -3.79 6.14
CA VAL A 24 8.39 -4.13 4.75
C VAL A 24 9.86 -3.78 4.49
N LYS A 25 10.30 -2.57 4.88
CA LYS A 25 11.70 -2.14 4.77
C LYS A 25 12.65 -3.08 5.49
N GLY A 26 12.29 -3.54 6.70
CA GLY A 26 13.07 -4.50 7.46
C GLY A 26 13.24 -5.84 6.73
N HIS A 27 12.19 -6.35 6.09
CA HIS A 27 12.27 -7.58 5.31
C HIS A 27 13.15 -7.42 4.05
N VAL A 28 13.02 -6.31 3.33
CA VAL A 28 13.86 -6.03 2.15
C VAL A 28 15.34 -5.96 2.55
N ALA A 29 15.66 -5.21 3.60
CA ALA A 29 17.04 -5.12 4.11
C ALA A 29 17.57 -6.47 4.62
N ALA A 30 16.70 -7.37 5.09
CA ALA A 30 17.09 -8.72 5.45
C ALA A 30 17.42 -9.56 4.21
N VAL A 31 16.63 -9.46 3.12
CA VAL A 31 16.93 -10.15 1.86
C VAL A 31 18.29 -9.72 1.30
N GLU A 32 18.59 -8.41 1.30
CA GLU A 32 19.89 -7.89 0.87
C GLU A 32 21.04 -8.56 1.63
N ARG A 33 20.99 -8.55 2.97
CA ARG A 33 21.99 -9.22 3.81
C ARG A 33 22.05 -10.73 3.58
N MET A 34 20.91 -11.40 3.40
CA MET A 34 20.88 -12.84 3.14
C MET A 34 21.60 -13.20 1.84
N VAL A 35 21.51 -12.34 0.82
CA VAL A 35 22.23 -12.51 -0.45
C VAL A 35 23.73 -12.25 -0.26
N GLU A 36 24.10 -11.19 0.46
CA GLU A 36 25.49 -10.88 0.79
C GLU A 36 26.16 -12.01 1.60
N ASP A 37 25.44 -12.58 2.56
CA ASP A 37 25.89 -13.67 3.43
C ASP A 37 25.86 -15.05 2.75
N GLY A 38 25.39 -15.15 1.50
CA GLY A 38 25.34 -16.40 0.74
C GLY A 38 24.32 -17.41 1.28
N LYS A 39 23.17 -16.95 1.78
CA LYS A 39 22.06 -17.83 2.22
C LYS A 39 21.47 -18.63 1.07
N SER A 40 20.80 -19.73 1.42
CA SER A 40 20.19 -20.61 0.43
C SER A 40 19.06 -19.92 -0.34
N CYS A 41 18.84 -20.33 -1.59
CA CYS A 41 17.75 -19.80 -2.41
C CYS A 41 16.38 -20.03 -1.77
N GLU A 42 16.19 -21.13 -1.04
CA GLU A 42 14.94 -21.44 -0.32
C GLU A 42 14.67 -20.44 0.81
N GLU A 43 15.68 -20.13 1.63
CA GLU A 43 15.56 -19.12 2.70
C GLU A 43 15.23 -17.73 2.12
N VAL A 44 15.93 -17.32 1.05
CA VAL A 44 15.67 -16.04 0.38
C VAL A 44 14.25 -16.01 -0.20
N LEU A 45 13.78 -17.11 -0.81
CA LEU A 45 12.44 -17.21 -1.36
C LEU A 45 11.37 -17.10 -0.27
N HIS A 46 11.55 -17.74 0.88
CA HIS A 46 10.66 -17.60 2.03
C HIS A 46 10.57 -16.14 2.51
N GLN A 47 11.69 -15.43 2.54
CA GLN A 47 11.69 -14.03 2.93
C GLN A 47 11.01 -13.12 1.90
N LEU A 48 11.14 -13.41 0.60
CA LEU A 48 10.39 -12.72 -0.46
C LEU A 48 8.87 -12.96 -0.34
N ILE A 49 8.44 -14.16 0.06
CA ILE A 49 7.02 -14.44 0.34
C ILE A 49 6.52 -13.61 1.54
N ALA A 50 7.36 -13.44 2.57
CA ALA A 50 7.05 -12.56 3.70
C ALA A 50 6.91 -11.10 3.27
N ILE A 51 7.79 -10.61 2.38
CA ILE A 51 7.68 -9.27 1.78
C ILE A 51 6.35 -9.12 1.03
N LYS A 52 6.01 -10.07 0.15
CA LYS A 52 4.74 -10.03 -0.60
C LYS A 52 3.55 -9.92 0.34
N SER A 53 3.53 -10.74 1.39
CA SER A 53 2.47 -10.74 2.41
C SER A 53 2.40 -9.42 3.19
N ALA A 54 3.54 -8.84 3.55
CA ALA A 54 3.62 -7.57 4.26
C ALA A 54 3.16 -6.39 3.39
N VAL A 55 3.57 -6.37 2.11
CA VAL A 55 3.14 -5.37 1.12
C VAL A 55 1.63 -5.46 0.91
N GLN A 56 1.06 -6.66 0.71
CA GLN A 56 -0.39 -6.84 0.57
C GLN A 56 -1.18 -6.24 1.73
N LYS A 57 -0.71 -6.42 2.97
CA LYS A 57 -1.35 -5.83 4.16
C LYS A 57 -1.33 -4.30 4.13
N VAL A 58 -0.24 -3.68 3.67
CA VAL A 58 -0.16 -2.21 3.52
C VAL A 58 -1.07 -1.73 2.40
N SER A 59 -1.07 -2.43 1.26
CA SER A 59 -1.89 -2.10 0.09
C SER A 59 -3.38 -2.05 0.41
N VAL A 60 -3.90 -2.99 1.20
CA VAL A 60 -5.31 -2.99 1.63
C VAL A 60 -5.67 -1.74 2.44
N VAL A 61 -4.78 -1.29 3.31
CA VAL A 61 -5.01 -0.10 4.14
C VAL A 61 -5.02 1.16 3.28
N ILE A 62 -4.04 1.30 2.39
CA ILE A 62 -3.95 2.45 1.48
C ILE A 62 -5.14 2.44 0.50
N ALA A 63 -5.54 1.27 0.00
CA ALA A 63 -6.71 1.10 -0.84
C ALA A 63 -8.00 1.63 -0.19
N GLN A 64 -8.21 1.30 1.09
CA GLN A 64 -9.36 1.79 1.83
C GLN A 64 -9.37 3.32 1.96
N GLN A 65 -8.20 3.92 2.22
CA GLN A 65 -8.07 5.37 2.27
C GLN A 65 -8.34 6.01 0.91
N TYR A 66 -7.76 5.46 -0.15
CA TYR A 66 -7.97 5.91 -1.51
C TYR A 66 -9.45 5.89 -1.90
N ALA A 67 -10.17 4.80 -1.60
CA ALA A 67 -11.60 4.71 -1.88
C ALA A 67 -12.43 5.76 -1.13
N ASN A 68 -12.10 6.03 0.13
CA ASN A 68 -12.76 7.05 0.94
C ASN A 68 -12.51 8.46 0.39
N ILE A 69 -11.25 8.77 0.05
CA ILE A 69 -10.86 10.08 -0.49
C ILE A 69 -11.55 10.33 -1.83
N CYS A 70 -11.53 9.36 -2.75
CA CYS A 70 -12.21 9.48 -4.03
C CYS A 70 -13.71 9.79 -3.88
N LEU A 71 -14.39 9.21 -2.89
CA LEU A 71 -15.79 9.49 -2.60
C LEU A 71 -16.00 10.91 -2.05
N VAL A 72 -15.17 11.35 -1.11
CA VAL A 72 -15.26 12.69 -0.52
C VAL A 72 -15.00 13.76 -1.57
N GLU A 73 -13.95 13.61 -2.38
CA GLU A 73 -13.62 14.56 -3.44
C GLU A 73 -14.71 14.65 -4.51
N ALA A 74 -15.29 13.51 -4.92
CA ALA A 74 -16.39 13.53 -5.88
C ALA A 74 -17.62 14.29 -5.35
N MET A 75 -17.86 14.25 -4.03
CA MET A 75 -18.93 15.03 -3.40
C MET A 75 -18.60 16.53 -3.32
N GLU A 76 -17.35 16.90 -2.99
CA GLU A 76 -16.91 18.29 -2.86
C GLU A 76 -16.82 19.00 -4.23
N LYS A 77 -16.31 18.30 -5.24
CA LYS A 77 -16.07 18.85 -6.59
C LYS A 77 -17.30 18.80 -7.49
N GLY A 78 -18.35 18.05 -7.09
CA GLY A 78 -19.56 17.86 -7.90
C GLY A 78 -19.35 16.96 -9.11
N ASP A 79 -18.31 16.12 -9.07
CA ASP A 79 -17.94 15.22 -10.17
C ASP A 79 -18.97 14.08 -10.36
N ASP A 80 -18.95 13.43 -11.53
CA ASP A 80 -19.73 12.20 -11.74
C ASP A 80 -19.17 11.08 -10.85
N LYS A 81 -19.92 10.80 -9.78
CA LYS A 81 -19.60 9.74 -8.80
C LYS A 81 -19.36 8.39 -9.45
N LYS A 82 -20.05 8.08 -10.55
CA LYS A 82 -19.92 6.80 -11.26
C LYS A 82 -18.56 6.70 -11.93
N GLU A 83 -18.10 7.78 -12.55
CA GLU A 83 -16.79 7.84 -13.22
C GLU A 83 -15.66 7.73 -12.19
N VAL A 84 -15.72 8.53 -11.12
CA VAL A 84 -14.72 8.51 -10.04
C VAL A 84 -14.63 7.13 -9.39
N MET A 85 -15.78 6.52 -9.07
CA MET A 85 -15.82 5.17 -8.52
C MET A 85 -15.26 4.12 -9.49
N SER A 86 -15.57 4.21 -10.78
CA SER A 86 -15.04 3.28 -11.79
C SER A 86 -13.52 3.33 -11.85
N LYS A 87 -12.93 4.54 -11.84
CA LYS A 87 -11.48 4.73 -11.83
C LYS A 87 -10.83 4.20 -10.55
N ALA A 88 -11.49 4.40 -9.41
CA ALA A 88 -11.03 3.88 -8.14
C ALA A 88 -10.99 2.35 -8.16
N VAL A 89 -12.09 1.70 -8.57
CA VAL A 89 -12.17 0.24 -8.70
C VAL A 89 -11.12 -0.33 -9.65
N GLU A 90 -10.91 0.31 -10.81
CA GLU A 90 -9.88 -0.11 -11.77
C GLU A 90 -8.47 -0.09 -11.15
N THR A 91 -8.16 0.94 -10.36
CA THR A 91 -6.88 1.06 -9.65
C THR A 91 -6.74 -0.02 -8.58
N LEU A 92 -7.81 -0.29 -7.81
CA LEU A 92 -7.83 -1.31 -6.77
C LEU A 92 -7.69 -2.73 -7.31
N MET A 93 -8.24 -3.02 -8.49
CA MET A 93 -8.11 -4.33 -9.14
C MET A 93 -6.65 -4.70 -9.47
N LYS A 94 -5.76 -3.72 -9.63
CA LYS A 94 -4.34 -3.93 -9.93
C LYS A 94 -3.51 -4.34 -8.70
N LEU A 95 -4.08 -4.30 -7.49
CA LEU A 95 -3.36 -4.62 -6.25
C LEU A 95 -3.03 -6.10 -6.05
N ASN A 96 -3.69 -6.99 -6.80
CA ASN A 96 -3.54 -8.45 -6.69
C ASN A 96 -2.98 -9.12 -7.95
N GLN A 97 -2.62 -8.31 -8.96
CA GLN A 97 -1.95 -8.78 -10.18
C GLN A 97 -0.44 -8.86 -9.93
#